data_AF-A0A7S2M4D1-F1
#
_entry.id   AF-A0A7S2M4D1-F1
#
_cell.length_a   1.000
_cell.length_b   1.000
_cell.length_c   1.000
_cell.angle_alpha   90.00
_cell.angle_beta   90.00
_cell.angle_gamma   90.00
#
_symmetry.space_group_name_H-M   'P 1'
#
loop_
_entity.id
_entity.type
_entity.pdbx_description
1 polymer ?
#
loop_
_entity_poly.entity_id
_entity_poly.type
_entity_poly.pdbx_seq_one_letter_code
_entity_poly.pdbx_strand_id
1 'polypeptide(L)'
;SSKPPFYVILDGLQDPGNVGTILRSCAASHVSALVLLPDSCDVWNPKAVRSAMGASFRVPVIELNGRVGALTKALDMLDDCGIESNRVFAATMEDTGDGR
;
A
#
# COMPACT_ATOMS: atom_id res chain seq x y z
N SER A 1 -18.67 -18.84 -2.00
CA SER A 1 -18.43 -17.82 -0.96
C SER A 1 -17.33 -16.90 -1.45
N SER A 2 -17.62 -15.64 -1.77
CA SER A 2 -16.59 -14.68 -2.20
C SER A 2 -15.81 -14.21 -0.97
N LYS A 3 -14.47 -14.24 -1.04
CA LYS A 3 -13.61 -13.71 0.02
C LYS A 3 -13.89 -12.21 0.20
N PRO A 4 -13.99 -11.67 1.43
CA PRO A 4 -14.18 -10.24 1.62
C PRO A 4 -13.00 -9.46 1.00
N PRO A 5 -13.24 -8.27 0.44
CA PRO A 5 -12.18 -7.46 -0.14
C PRO A 5 -11.14 -7.08 0.93
N PHE A 6 -9.88 -7.06 0.53
CA PHE A 6 -8.75 -6.79 1.44
C PHE A 6 -7.74 -5.88 0.74
N TYR A 7 -7.48 -4.72 1.32
CA TYR A 7 -6.60 -3.70 0.75
C TYR A 7 -5.41 -3.44 1.67
N VAL A 8 -4.30 -3.00 1.08
CA VAL A 8 -3.12 -2.51 1.81
C VAL A 8 -2.84 -1.10 1.32
N ILE A 9 -2.64 -0.16 2.24
CA ILE A 9 -2.30 1.24 1.94
C ILE A 9 -0.88 1.50 2.45
N LEU A 10 -0.02 2.05 1.58
CA LEU A 10 1.31 2.53 1.96
C LEU A 10 1.29 4.05 2.00
N ASP A 11 1.61 4.60 3.16
CA ASP A 11 1.70 6.03 3.40
C ASP A 11 3.17 6.45 3.53
N GLY A 12 3.68 7.18 2.54
CA GLY A 12 5.04 7.74 2.55
C GLY A 12 6.18 6.70 2.59
N LEU A 13 5.97 5.43 2.22
CA LEU A 13 7.01 4.40 2.33
C LEU A 13 8.10 4.57 1.25
N GLN A 14 9.29 5.01 1.67
CA GLN A 14 10.37 5.44 0.76
C GLN A 14 11.28 4.32 0.24
N ASP A 15 11.52 3.25 1.01
CA ASP A 15 12.48 2.23 0.58
C ASP A 15 11.85 1.31 -0.49
N PRO A 16 12.36 1.27 -1.73
CA PRO A 16 11.84 0.39 -2.78
C PRO A 16 11.95 -1.10 -2.42
N GLY A 17 12.95 -1.49 -1.60
CA GLY A 17 13.09 -2.86 -1.13
C GLY A 17 11.89 -3.30 -0.29
N ASN A 18 11.49 -2.45 0.66
CA ASN A 18 10.32 -2.62 1.52
C ASN A 18 9.03 -2.60 0.69
N VAL A 19 8.85 -1.64 -0.22
CA VAL A 19 7.67 -1.59 -1.11
C VAL A 19 7.51 -2.90 -1.88
N GLY A 20 8.56 -3.38 -2.55
CA GLY A 20 8.47 -4.63 -3.29
C GLY A 20 8.26 -5.86 -2.39
N THR A 21 8.84 -5.88 -1.19
CA THR A 21 8.62 -6.98 -0.22
C THR A 21 7.17 -7.01 0.27
N ILE A 22 6.57 -5.84 0.56
CA ILE A 22 5.15 -5.75 0.93
C ILE A 22 4.27 -6.17 -0.24
N LEU A 23 4.58 -5.73 -1.47
CA LEU A 23 3.84 -6.13 -2.66
C LEU A 23 3.88 -7.65 -2.89
N ARG A 24 5.03 -8.28 -2.61
CA ARG A 24 5.17 -9.75 -2.61
C ARG A 24 4.26 -10.40 -1.58
N SER A 25 4.20 -9.87 -0.36
CA SER A 25 3.28 -10.34 0.69
C SER A 25 1.81 -10.15 0.27
N CYS A 26 1.47 -9.03 -0.37
CA CYS A 26 0.13 -8.77 -0.89
C CYS A 26 -0.32 -9.83 -1.89
N ALA A 27 0.57 -10.26 -2.79
CA ALA A 27 0.31 -11.35 -3.73
C ALA A 27 0.02 -12.67 -3.02
N ALA A 28 0.79 -13.00 -1.97
CA ALA A 28 0.58 -14.22 -1.19
C ALA A 28 -0.74 -14.19 -0.39
N SER A 29 -1.12 -13.02 0.13
CA SER A 29 -2.33 -12.83 0.93
C SER A 29 -3.61 -12.66 0.11
N HIS A 30 -3.51 -12.60 -1.23
CA HIS A 30 -4.61 -12.32 -2.15
C HIS A 30 -5.29 -10.98 -1.83
N VAL A 31 -4.47 -9.93 -1.67
CA VAL A 31 -4.92 -8.55 -1.55
C VAL A 31 -5.61 -8.12 -2.84
N SER A 32 -6.74 -7.42 -2.71
CA SER A 32 -7.54 -6.88 -3.80
C SER A 32 -6.80 -5.76 -4.55
N ALA A 33 -6.15 -4.85 -3.82
CA ALA A 33 -5.23 -3.87 -4.39
C ALA A 33 -4.25 -3.32 -3.34
N LEU A 34 -3.06 -2.94 -3.79
CA LEU A 34 -2.12 -2.10 -3.04
C LEU A 34 -2.40 -0.63 -3.42
N VAL A 35 -2.58 0.24 -2.44
CA VAL A 35 -2.78 1.67 -2.64
C VAL A 35 -1.52 2.39 -2.19
N LEU A 36 -0.92 3.20 -3.06
CA LEU A 36 0.21 4.05 -2.75
C LEU A 36 -0.29 5.47 -2.54
N LEU A 37 -0.08 6.01 -1.34
CA LEU A 37 -0.27 7.44 -1.08
C LEU A 37 0.96 8.22 -1.57
N PRO A 38 0.82 9.54 -1.75
CA PRO A 38 1.91 10.42 -2.15
C PRO A 38 3.17 10.21 -1.33
N ASP A 39 4.28 10.56 -1.96
CA ASP A 39 5.64 10.38 -1.43
C ASP A 39 6.06 8.90 -1.27
N SER A 40 5.20 7.89 -1.40
CA SER A 40 5.64 6.48 -1.46
C SER A 40 6.51 6.18 -2.68
N CYS A 41 7.41 5.21 -2.56
CA CYS A 41 8.25 4.79 -3.67
C CYS A 41 7.45 4.06 -4.76
N ASP A 42 7.80 4.34 -6.02
CA ASP A 42 7.24 3.69 -7.21
C ASP A 42 7.51 2.17 -7.23
N VAL A 43 6.46 1.38 -7.45
CA VAL A 43 6.51 -0.09 -7.56
C VAL A 43 7.29 -0.58 -8.79
N TRP A 44 7.48 0.28 -9.79
CA TRP A 44 8.26 0.01 -11.00
C TRP A 44 9.75 0.34 -10.84
N ASN A 45 10.16 0.89 -9.69
CA ASN A 45 11.57 1.04 -9.36
C ASN A 45 12.29 -0.31 -9.52
N PRO A 46 13.46 -0.38 -10.19
CA PRO A 46 14.15 -1.65 -10.43
C PRO A 46 14.43 -2.47 -9.16
N LYS A 47 14.68 -1.82 -8.01
CA LYS A 47 14.86 -2.51 -6.73
C LYS A 47 13.53 -3.08 -6.21
N ALA A 48 12.43 -2.33 -6.33
CA ALA A 48 11.08 -2.79 -5.96
C ALA A 48 10.62 -3.96 -6.84
N VAL A 49 10.79 -3.87 -8.16
CA VAL A 49 10.45 -4.96 -9.10
C VAL A 49 11.20 -6.25 -8.76
N ARG A 50 12.49 -6.16 -8.43
CA ARG A 50 13.30 -7.31 -8.03
C ARG A 50 12.82 -7.92 -6.71
N SER A 51 12.55 -7.13 -5.68
CA SER A 51 12.09 -7.65 -4.38
C SER A 51 10.64 -8.17 -4.41
N ALA A 52 9.81 -7.64 -5.32
CA ALA A 52 8.43 -8.07 -5.54
C ALA A 52 8.30 -9.48 -6.12
N MET A 53 9.35 -10.03 -6.74
CA MET A 53 9.34 -11.37 -7.36
C MET A 53 8.14 -11.58 -8.31
N GLY A 54 7.94 -10.63 -9.22
CA GLY A 54 6.86 -10.65 -10.20
C GLY A 54 5.48 -10.36 -9.63
N ALA A 55 5.35 -9.96 -8.36
CA ALA A 55 4.07 -9.52 -7.80
C ALA A 55 3.54 -8.24 -8.45
N SER A 56 4.41 -7.36 -8.96
CA SER A 56 4.02 -6.11 -9.66
C SER A 56 3.12 -6.32 -10.87
N PHE A 57 3.12 -7.52 -11.46
CA PHE A 57 2.28 -7.86 -12.61
C PHE A 57 0.98 -8.57 -12.22
N ARG A 58 0.78 -8.87 -10.94
CA ARG A 58 -0.30 -9.73 -10.44
C ARG A 58 -1.20 -9.03 -9.45
N VAL A 59 -0.65 -8.11 -8.66
CA VAL A 59 -1.40 -7.34 -7.66
C VAL A 59 -1.78 -6.00 -8.29
N PRO A 60 -3.07 -5.64 -8.35
CA PRO A 60 -3.48 -4.30 -8.75
C PRO A 60 -2.85 -3.23 -7.85
N VAL A 61 -2.26 -2.21 -8.46
CA VAL A 61 -1.67 -1.07 -7.75
C VAL A 61 -2.44 0.20 -8.14
N ILE A 62 -2.85 0.97 -7.14
CA ILE A 62 -3.53 2.26 -7.28
C ILE A 62 -2.63 3.33 -6.70
N GLU A 63 -2.23 4.30 -7.51
CA GLU A 63 -1.41 5.44 -7.08
C GLU A 63 -2.30 6.66 -6.89
N LEU A 64 -2.40 7.15 -5.66
CA LEU A 64 -3.12 8.38 -5.35
C LEU A 64 -2.18 9.58 -5.45
N ASN A 65 -2.60 10.55 -6.25
CA ASN A 65 -1.87 11.79 -6.47
C ASN A 65 -2.38 12.91 -5.59
N GLY A 66 -1.46 13.78 -5.15
CA GLY A 66 -1.75 14.99 -4.38
C GLY A 66 -1.76 14.76 -2.87
N ARG A 67 -0.81 15.41 -2.18
CA ARG A 67 -0.55 15.24 -0.73
C ARG A 67 -1.74 15.58 0.16
N VAL A 68 -2.47 16.64 -0.17
CA VAL A 68 -3.56 17.14 0.67
C VAL A 68 -4.74 16.17 0.63
N GLY A 69 -5.07 15.61 1.80
CA GLY A 69 -6.20 14.71 1.98
C GLY A 69 -6.03 13.34 1.31
N ALA A 70 -4.80 12.91 1.00
CA ALA A 70 -4.57 11.64 0.33
C ALA A 70 -5.10 10.45 1.13
N LEU A 71 -4.82 10.41 2.44
CA LEU A 71 -5.35 9.38 3.34
C LEU A 71 -6.88 9.43 3.39
N THR A 72 -7.48 10.61 3.51
CA THR A 72 -8.95 10.78 3.51
C THR A 72 -9.56 10.20 2.23
N LYS A 73 -9.03 10.55 1.05
CA LYS A 73 -9.49 10.00 -0.23
C LYS A 73 -9.37 8.48 -0.30
N ALA A 74 -8.29 7.92 0.25
CA ALA A 74 -8.12 6.48 0.31
C ALA A 74 -9.17 5.82 1.19
N LEU A 75 -9.49 6.42 2.34
CA LEU A 75 -10.54 5.95 3.25
C LEU A 75 -11.93 6.07 2.61
N ASP A 76 -12.23 7.18 1.92
CA ASP A 76 -13.49 7.37 1.19
C ASP A 76 -13.66 6.28 0.10
N MET A 77 -12.60 5.96 -0.64
CA MET A 77 -12.60 4.87 -1.62
C MET A 77 -12.85 3.50 -0.97
N LEU A 78 -12.34 3.27 0.24
CA LEU A 78 -12.62 2.03 0.98
C LEU A 78 -14.08 1.94 1.42
N ASP A 79 -14.68 3.06 1.85
CA ASP A 79 -16.11 3.15 2.20
C ASP A 79 -16.99 2.85 0.99
N ASP A 80 -16.67 3.44 -0.17
CA ASP A 80 -17.34 3.15 -1.45
C ASP A 80 -17.24 1.67 -1.87
N CYS A 81 -16.18 0.97 -1.43
CA CYS A 81 -15.99 -0.47 -1.62
C CYS A 81 -16.66 -1.34 -0.55
N GLY A 82 -17.39 -0.74 0.40
CA GLY A 82 -18.08 -1.42 1.50
C GLY A 82 -17.16 -1.90 2.63
N ILE A 83 -15.99 -1.28 2.79
CA ILE A 83 -15.11 -1.52 3.93
C ILE A 83 -15.50 -0.57 5.07
N GLU A 84 -16.19 -1.12 6.08
CA GLU A 84 -16.57 -0.38 7.29
C GLU A 84 -15.35 0.11 8.10
N SER A 85 -15.46 1.26 8.77
CA SER A 85 -14.35 1.89 9.49
C SER A 85 -13.76 1.04 10.63
N ASN A 86 -14.55 0.16 11.25
CA ASN A 86 -14.10 -0.80 12.27
C ASN A 86 -13.21 -1.93 11.70
N ARG A 87 -13.00 -1.97 10.39
CA ARG A 87 -12.16 -2.95 9.68
C ARG A 87 -10.90 -2.31 9.09
N VAL A 88 -10.62 -1.06 9.44
CA VAL A 88 -9.39 -0.35 9.08
C VAL A 88 -8.40 -0.45 10.23
N PHE A 89 -7.19 -0.91 9.93
CA PHE A 89 -6.10 -1.04 10.88
C PHE A 89 -4.88 -0.30 10.35
N ALA A 90 -4.09 0.30 11.25
CA ALA A 90 -2.90 1.06 10.91
C ALA A 90 -1.71 0.62 11.77
N ALA A 91 -0.53 0.63 11.17
CA ALA A 91 0.75 0.46 11.85
C ALA A 91 1.68 1.60 11.39
N THR A 92 2.35 2.23 12.34
CA THR A 92 3.33 3.29 12.07
C THR A 92 4.70 2.83 12.55
N MET A 93 5.76 3.29 11.88
CA MET A 93 7.09 3.20 12.48
C MET A 93 7.20 4.25 13.58
N GLU A 94 7.82 3.90 14.70
CA GLU A 94 8.19 4.89 15.71
C GLU A 94 9.29 5.78 15.13
N ASP A 95 9.16 7.08 15.33
CA ASP A 95 10.24 8.02 15.02
C ASP A 95 11.34 7.82 16.06
N THR A 96 12.25 6.88 15.79
CA THR A 96 13.51 6.81 16.51
C THR A 96 14.28 8.06 16.11
N GLY A 97 14.21 9.11 16.93
CA GLY A 97 14.81 10.44 16.73
C GLY A 97 16.35 10.46 16.63
N ASP A 98 16.90 9.60 15.79
CA ASP A 98 18.23 9.61 15.21
C ASP A 98 18.26 10.76 14.19
N GLY A 99 18.37 11.98 14.73
CA GLY A 99 18.53 13.20 13.96
C GLY A 99 19.91 13.26 13.30
N ARG A 100 20.07 12.51 12.21
CA ARG A 100 21.11 12.77 11.22
C ARG A 100 20.62 13.68 10.11
#